data_AF-A0A370IQN6-F1
#
_entry.id   AF-A0A370IQN6-F1
#
_cell.length_a   1.000
_cell.length_b   1.000
_cell.length_c   1.000
_cell.angle_alpha   90.00
_cell.angle_beta   90.00
_cell.angle_gamma   90.00
#
_symmetry.space_group_name_H-M   'P 1'
#
loop_
_entity.id
_entity.type
_entity.pdbx_description
1 polymer ?
#
loop_
_entity_poly.entity_id
_entity_poly.type
_entity_poly.pdbx_seq_one_letter_code
_entity_poly.pdbx_strand_id
1 'polypeptide(L)'
;MHSLRRDVTAWATESDDSEEEWTLKHSRRTESKWVRGDETVRCFRFDDGYVSTVEYESRGATWQLTPGQVPLSNALAMATLFLQHEVTPQIDPEGRPFVGVGDAGPRHVFEEIADEPVEYVYLDEHRTLEEFPPFLDVTDQLRLVYDRMSPERYRTLDDEQGSVG
;
A
#
# COMPACT_ATOMS: atom_id res chain seq x y z
N MET A 1 -48.33 7.50 44.49
CA MET A 1 -47.40 8.09 43.51
C MET A 1 -46.22 7.15 43.35
N HIS A 2 -46.14 6.46 42.21
CA HIS A 2 -45.08 5.53 41.86
C HIS A 2 -43.83 6.31 41.42
N SER A 3 -42.67 6.02 42.00
CA SER A 3 -41.37 6.52 41.50
C SER A 3 -40.63 5.34 40.88
N LEU A 4 -40.71 5.25 39.55
CA LEU A 4 -39.89 4.36 38.74
C LEU A 4 -38.51 5.01 38.60
N ARG A 5 -37.53 4.49 39.33
CA ARG A 5 -36.12 4.74 39.00
C ARG A 5 -35.86 4.05 37.67
N ARG A 6 -35.65 4.85 36.63
CA ARG A 6 -35.09 4.36 35.36
C ARG A 6 -33.63 4.06 35.59
N ASP A 7 -33.29 2.78 35.69
CA ASP A 7 -31.95 2.29 35.38
C ASP A 7 -31.71 2.58 33.90
N VAL A 8 -30.98 3.67 33.63
CA VAL A 8 -30.39 3.90 32.32
C VAL A 8 -29.16 3.01 32.28
N THR A 9 -29.36 1.75 31.88
CA THR A 9 -28.27 0.88 31.45
C THR A 9 -27.66 1.55 30.23
N ALA A 10 -26.56 2.26 30.46
CA ALA A 10 -25.69 2.73 29.39
C ALA A 10 -25.20 1.48 28.65
N TRP A 11 -25.75 1.22 27.47
CA TRP A 11 -25.04 0.46 26.47
C TRP A 11 -23.92 1.36 25.98
N ALA A 12 -22.85 1.45 26.78
CA ALA A 12 -21.55 1.76 26.24
C ALA A 12 -21.28 0.67 25.21
N THR A 13 -21.59 0.98 23.96
CA THR A 13 -20.96 0.30 22.85
C THR A 13 -19.53 0.80 22.94
N GLU A 14 -18.69 0.06 23.65
CA GLU A 14 -17.25 0.12 23.42
C GLU A 14 -17.10 -0.24 21.95
N SER A 15 -17.11 0.77 21.08
CA SER A 15 -16.49 0.64 19.78
C SER A 15 -15.04 0.35 20.10
N ASP A 16 -14.70 -0.94 20.02
CA ASP A 16 -13.34 -1.45 19.96
C ASP A 16 -12.74 -0.94 18.64
N ASP A 17 -12.59 0.37 18.55
CA ASP A 17 -11.91 1.10 17.49
C ASP A 17 -10.40 1.00 17.79
N SER A 18 -9.92 -0.22 18.05
CA SER A 18 -8.53 -0.50 17.80
C SER A 18 -8.40 -0.34 16.29
N GLU A 19 -7.85 0.80 15.84
CA GLU A 19 -7.46 0.99 14.45
C GLU A 19 -6.64 -0.25 14.06
N GLU A 20 -7.28 -1.18 13.35
CA GLU A 20 -6.66 -2.47 13.08
C GLU A 20 -5.40 -2.18 12.25
N GLU A 21 -4.22 -2.60 12.71
CA GLU A 21 -3.00 -2.33 11.98
C GLU A 21 -2.87 -3.32 10.80
N TRP A 22 -2.32 -2.84 9.67
CA TRP A 22 -1.99 -3.70 8.54
C TRP A 22 -1.04 -4.83 8.96
N THR A 23 -1.47 -6.07 8.74
CA THR A 23 -0.67 -7.24 9.04
C THR A 23 -0.21 -7.91 7.74
N LEU A 24 1.11 -8.07 7.55
CA LEU A 24 1.66 -8.92 6.50
C LEU A 24 1.31 -10.39 6.76
N LYS A 25 0.33 -10.93 6.02
CA LYS A 25 -0.09 -12.34 6.15
C LYS A 25 0.87 -13.27 5.44
N HIS A 26 1.38 -12.89 4.28
CA HIS A 26 2.46 -13.61 3.63
C HIS A 26 3.29 -12.74 2.71
N SER A 27 4.54 -13.17 2.54
CA SER A 27 5.45 -12.72 1.50
C SER A 27 5.96 -13.97 0.79
N ARG A 28 5.73 -14.10 -0.50
CA ARG A 28 6.19 -15.19 -1.37
C ARG A 28 7.08 -14.59 -2.45
N ARG A 29 7.75 -15.43 -3.25
CA ARG A 29 8.69 -14.97 -4.28
C ARG A 29 8.02 -14.08 -5.34
N THR A 30 6.73 -14.22 -5.56
CA THR A 30 5.97 -13.54 -6.61
C THR A 30 4.78 -12.75 -6.08
N GLU A 31 4.55 -12.71 -4.77
CA GLU A 31 3.36 -12.06 -4.19
C GLU A 31 3.55 -11.77 -2.70
N SER A 32 3.16 -10.59 -2.26
CA SER A 32 2.91 -10.25 -0.86
C SER A 32 1.43 -9.91 -0.64
N LYS A 33 0.95 -10.16 0.59
CA LYS A 33 -0.41 -9.86 1.03
C LYS A 33 -0.40 -9.25 2.42
N TRP A 34 -0.97 -8.07 2.53
CA TRP A 34 -1.31 -7.39 3.79
C TRP A 34 -2.82 -7.38 3.96
N VAL A 35 -3.28 -7.46 5.19
CA VAL A 35 -4.71 -7.37 5.51
C VAL A 35 -4.95 -6.49 6.72
N ARG A 36 -6.11 -5.84 6.72
CA ARG A 36 -6.67 -5.06 7.82
C ARG A 36 -8.19 -5.10 7.67
N GLY A 37 -8.91 -5.63 8.66
CA GLY A 37 -10.35 -5.83 8.56
C GLY A 37 -10.74 -6.62 7.32
N ASP A 38 -11.62 -6.02 6.51
CA ASP A 38 -12.11 -6.53 5.23
C ASP A 38 -11.28 -6.03 4.02
N GLU A 39 -10.16 -5.35 4.27
CA GLU A 39 -9.27 -4.83 3.24
C GLU A 39 -8.04 -5.74 3.04
N THR A 40 -7.66 -5.92 1.79
CA THR A 40 -6.49 -6.71 1.40
C THR A 40 -5.65 -5.93 0.39
N VAL A 41 -4.41 -5.61 0.74
CA VAL A 41 -3.41 -5.10 -0.21
C VAL A 41 -2.57 -6.26 -0.72
N ARG A 42 -2.40 -6.35 -2.03
CA ARG A 42 -1.48 -7.31 -2.66
C ARG A 42 -0.48 -6.58 -3.54
N CYS A 43 0.75 -7.06 -3.58
CA CYS A 43 1.73 -6.72 -4.60
C CYS A 43 2.21 -8.03 -5.20
N PHE A 44 2.07 -8.22 -6.51
CA PHE A 44 2.39 -9.48 -7.17
C PHE A 44 3.06 -9.28 -8.51
N ARG A 45 3.87 -10.27 -8.91
CA ARG A 45 4.53 -10.29 -10.21
C ARG A 45 3.51 -10.57 -11.30
N PHE A 46 3.54 -9.77 -12.35
CA PHE A 46 2.74 -9.93 -13.55
C PHE A 46 3.63 -9.66 -14.77
N ASP A 47 3.81 -10.67 -15.62
CA ASP A 47 4.74 -10.64 -16.74
C ASP A 47 6.17 -10.26 -16.28
N ASP A 48 6.77 -9.22 -16.87
CA ASP A 48 8.10 -8.72 -16.54
C ASP A 48 8.09 -7.64 -15.43
N GLY A 49 6.93 -7.34 -14.84
CA GLY A 49 6.79 -6.31 -13.79
C GLY A 49 5.96 -6.75 -12.59
N TYR A 50 5.52 -5.78 -11.81
CA TYR A 50 4.72 -5.96 -10.61
C TYR A 50 3.50 -5.04 -10.63
N VAL A 51 2.42 -5.53 -10.03
CA VAL A 51 1.15 -4.82 -9.88
C VAL A 51 0.78 -4.82 -8.40
N SER A 52 0.31 -3.67 -7.92
CA SER A 52 -0.25 -3.55 -6.58
C SER A 52 -1.75 -3.25 -6.65
N THR A 53 -2.52 -3.87 -5.77
CA THR A 53 -3.99 -3.74 -5.70
C THR A 53 -4.46 -3.63 -4.26
N VAL A 54 -5.58 -2.95 -4.05
CA VAL A 54 -6.38 -3.03 -2.82
C VAL A 54 -7.74 -3.67 -3.12
N GLU A 55 -8.12 -4.65 -2.33
CA GLU A 55 -9.40 -5.35 -2.35
C GLU A 55 -10.20 -4.95 -1.10
N TYR A 56 -11.47 -4.59 -1.29
CA TYR A 56 -12.43 -4.34 -0.23
C TYR A 56 -13.48 -5.46 -0.26
N GLU A 57 -13.40 -6.43 0.64
CA GLU A 57 -14.27 -7.61 0.66
C GLU A 57 -15.74 -7.20 0.86
N SER A 58 -16.03 -6.21 1.72
CA SER A 58 -17.41 -5.71 1.94
C SER A 58 -18.05 -5.12 0.68
N ARG A 59 -17.24 -4.63 -0.27
CA ARG A 59 -17.70 -4.00 -1.50
C ARG A 59 -17.61 -4.92 -2.71
N GLY A 60 -17.00 -6.10 -2.56
CA GLY A 60 -16.69 -7.00 -3.68
C GLY A 60 -15.90 -6.31 -4.79
N ALA A 61 -15.02 -5.37 -4.41
CA ALA A 61 -14.33 -4.48 -5.35
C ALA A 61 -12.81 -4.56 -5.17
N THR A 62 -12.08 -4.62 -6.28
CA THR A 62 -10.62 -4.55 -6.32
C THR A 62 -10.20 -3.37 -7.18
N TRP A 63 -9.34 -2.53 -6.63
CA TRP A 63 -8.79 -1.36 -7.30
C TRP A 63 -7.29 -1.55 -7.50
N GLN A 64 -6.80 -1.21 -8.69
CA GLN A 64 -5.37 -1.21 -8.97
C GLN A 64 -4.75 0.07 -8.40
N LEU A 65 -3.65 -0.10 -7.66
CA LEU A 65 -2.85 1.01 -7.12
C LEU A 65 -1.78 1.46 -8.12
N THR A 66 -1.31 0.55 -8.98
CA THR A 66 -0.37 0.86 -10.06
C THR A 66 -1.10 1.22 -11.35
N PRO A 67 -0.51 2.02 -12.27
CA PRO A 67 -1.10 2.28 -13.60
C PRO A 67 -1.00 1.07 -14.55
N GLY A 68 -0.32 0.01 -14.14
CA GLY A 68 -0.04 -1.19 -14.91
C GLY A 68 1.09 -1.97 -14.25
N GLN A 69 1.82 -2.75 -15.05
CA GLN A 69 3.04 -3.42 -14.59
C GLN A 69 4.20 -2.42 -14.48
N VAL A 70 4.81 -2.33 -13.30
CA VAL A 70 5.91 -1.41 -12.99
C VAL A 70 7.05 -2.16 -12.28
N PRO A 71 8.26 -1.59 -12.15
CA PRO A 71 9.31 -2.15 -11.31
C PRO A 71 8.84 -2.41 -9.86
N LEU A 72 9.45 -3.39 -9.19
CA LEU A 72 9.05 -3.81 -7.83
C LEU A 72 9.06 -2.65 -6.83
N SER A 73 10.10 -1.83 -6.84
CA SER A 73 10.24 -0.63 -6.01
C SER A 73 9.05 0.31 -6.16
N ASN A 74 8.64 0.61 -7.40
CA ASN A 74 7.51 1.48 -7.70
C ASN A 74 6.18 0.86 -7.25
N ALA A 75 5.96 -0.44 -7.52
CA ALA A 75 4.77 -1.15 -7.06
C ALA A 75 4.66 -1.13 -5.53
N LEU A 76 5.78 -1.30 -4.83
CA LEU A 76 5.84 -1.23 -3.38
C LEU A 76 5.69 0.19 -2.84
N ALA A 77 6.16 1.23 -3.53
CA ALA A 77 5.92 2.62 -3.13
C ALA A 77 4.42 2.93 -3.13
N MET A 78 3.71 2.52 -4.19
CA MET A 78 2.26 2.72 -4.32
C MET A 78 1.46 1.88 -3.31
N ALA A 79 1.89 0.64 -3.04
CA ALA A 79 1.31 -0.16 -1.96
C ALA A 79 1.53 0.49 -0.59
N THR A 80 2.75 0.99 -0.34
CA THR A 80 3.14 1.60 0.95
C THR A 80 2.40 2.90 1.20
N LEU A 81 2.17 3.71 0.16
CA LEU A 81 1.30 4.88 0.23
C LEU A 81 -0.08 4.51 0.79
N PHE A 82 -0.70 3.46 0.24
CA PHE A 82 -2.01 3.03 0.71
C PHE A 82 -1.95 2.41 2.12
N LEU A 83 -0.94 1.59 2.42
CA LEU A 83 -0.79 0.95 3.74
C LEU A 83 -0.61 1.97 4.88
N GLN A 84 0.08 3.08 4.62
CA GLN A 84 0.41 4.07 5.66
C GLN A 84 -0.54 5.26 5.69
N HIS A 85 -1.12 5.64 4.55
CA HIS A 85 -1.89 6.87 4.42
C HIS A 85 -3.29 6.65 3.84
N GLU A 86 -3.64 5.42 3.44
CA GLU A 86 -4.91 5.09 2.78
C GLU A 86 -5.18 5.91 1.49
N VAL A 87 -4.12 6.45 0.89
CA VAL A 87 -4.20 7.24 -0.34
C VAL A 87 -3.89 6.36 -1.54
N THR A 88 -4.76 6.41 -2.55
CA THR A 88 -4.49 5.81 -3.86
C THR A 88 -3.73 6.80 -4.75
N PRO A 89 -2.70 6.39 -5.51
CA PRO A 89 -2.04 7.28 -6.46
C PRO A 89 -3.01 7.81 -7.52
N GLN A 90 -2.82 9.06 -7.93
CA GLN A 90 -3.46 9.65 -9.10
C GLN A 90 -2.58 9.46 -10.32
N ILE A 91 -3.17 9.49 -11.52
CA ILE A 91 -2.46 9.31 -12.78
C ILE A 91 -2.49 10.63 -13.55
N ASP A 92 -1.33 11.15 -13.92
CA ASP A 92 -1.23 12.35 -14.75
C ASP A 92 -1.60 12.05 -16.23
N PRO A 93 -1.73 13.08 -17.09
CA PRO A 93 -2.04 12.87 -18.52
C PRO A 93 -1.02 12.00 -19.27
N GLU A 94 0.22 11.94 -18.79
CA GLU A 94 1.31 11.11 -19.32
C GLU A 94 1.28 9.66 -18.81
N GLY A 95 0.34 9.31 -17.94
CA GLY A 95 0.19 7.97 -17.38
C GLY A 95 1.07 7.70 -16.15
N ARG A 96 1.65 8.74 -15.55
CA ARG A 96 2.56 8.63 -14.42
C ARG A 96 1.82 8.72 -13.09
N PRO A 97 2.09 7.83 -12.14
CA PRO A 97 1.48 7.83 -10.83
C PRO A 97 2.11 8.92 -9.93
N PHE A 98 1.28 9.75 -9.34
CA PHE A 98 1.67 10.81 -8.42
C PHE A 98 0.74 10.93 -7.22
N VAL A 99 1.19 11.65 -6.19
CA VAL A 99 0.39 12.07 -5.03
C VAL A 99 0.70 13.53 -4.70
N GLY A 100 -0.28 14.27 -4.20
CA GLY A 100 -0.03 15.60 -3.64
C GLY A 100 0.40 15.49 -2.18
N VAL A 101 1.39 16.27 -1.76
CA VAL A 101 1.89 16.29 -0.39
C VAL A 101 1.74 17.69 0.17
N GLY A 102 0.98 17.81 1.26
CA GLY A 102 0.86 19.05 2.03
C GLY A 102 1.48 18.87 3.43
N ASP A 103 1.27 19.85 4.30
CA ASP A 103 1.79 19.83 5.67
C ASP A 103 1.26 18.65 6.50
N ALA A 104 0.02 18.21 6.21
CA ALA A 104 -0.61 17.05 6.85
C ALA A 104 -0.19 15.69 6.25
N GLY A 105 0.64 15.68 5.21
CA GLY A 105 1.08 14.46 4.53
C GLY A 105 0.47 14.28 3.12
N PRO A 106 0.59 13.07 2.55
CA PRO A 106 0.10 12.77 1.22
C PRO A 106 -1.43 12.77 1.17
N ARG A 107 -2.01 13.26 0.07
CA ARG A 107 -3.44 13.35 -0.17
C ARG A 107 -3.79 13.34 -1.65
N HIS A 108 -5.06 13.05 -1.95
CA HIS A 108 -5.61 13.30 -3.27
C HIS A 108 -5.69 14.80 -3.56
N VAL A 109 -5.31 15.18 -4.76
CA VAL A 109 -5.50 16.54 -5.30
C VAL A 109 -6.73 16.50 -6.21
N PHE A 110 -7.73 17.32 -5.93
CA PHE A 110 -8.86 17.53 -6.84
C PHE A 110 -8.78 18.96 -7.39
N GLU A 111 -9.30 19.21 -8.59
CA GLU A 111 -9.22 20.52 -9.27
C GLU A 111 -9.90 21.69 -8.52
N GLU A 112 -10.51 21.45 -7.35
CA GLU A 112 -11.10 22.47 -6.47
C GLU A 112 -10.26 22.69 -5.21
N ILE A 113 -9.52 23.80 -5.22
CA ILE A 113 -8.98 24.56 -4.08
C ILE A 113 -8.40 23.69 -2.95
N ALA A 114 -7.16 23.24 -3.13
CA ALA A 114 -6.36 22.93 -1.95
C ALA A 114 -6.25 24.22 -1.11
N ASP A 115 -6.73 24.21 0.13
CA ASP A 115 -6.66 25.35 1.05
C ASP A 115 -5.19 25.77 1.36
N GLU A 116 -4.24 24.94 0.94
CA GLU A 116 -2.79 25.10 1.10
C GLU A 116 -2.07 24.55 -0.16
N PRO A 117 -0.88 25.08 -0.49
CA PRO A 117 -0.06 24.55 -1.59
C PRO A 117 0.30 23.08 -1.37
N VAL A 118 0.36 22.32 -2.47
CA VAL A 118 0.81 20.91 -2.47
C VAL A 118 2.03 20.74 -3.37
N GLU A 119 2.95 19.89 -2.95
CA GLU A 119 4.01 19.36 -3.80
C GLU A 119 3.51 18.09 -4.50
N TYR A 120 3.73 17.98 -5.81
CA TYR A 120 3.43 16.77 -6.57
C TYR A 120 4.63 15.83 -6.53
N VAL A 121 4.46 14.66 -5.92
CA VAL A 121 5.52 13.64 -5.81
C VAL A 121 5.14 12.45 -6.69
N TYR A 122 6.04 12.08 -7.61
CA TYR A 122 5.88 10.93 -8.51
C TYR A 122 6.40 9.65 -7.87
N LEU A 123 5.71 8.54 -8.14
CA LEU A 123 5.96 7.22 -7.53
C LEU A 123 6.54 6.20 -8.52
N ASP A 124 7.00 6.67 -9.69
CA ASP A 124 7.51 5.84 -10.80
C ASP A 124 9.03 5.93 -11.01
N GLU A 125 9.75 6.68 -10.18
CA GLU A 125 11.18 6.94 -10.38
C GLU A 125 12.11 6.11 -9.47
N HIS A 126 11.54 5.29 -8.57
CA HIS A 126 12.31 4.58 -7.55
C HIS A 126 12.96 3.31 -8.10
N ARG A 127 14.24 3.14 -7.82
CA ARG A 127 15.03 1.94 -8.15
C ARG A 127 15.19 1.02 -6.95
N THR A 128 15.21 1.59 -5.75
CA THR A 128 15.36 0.87 -4.49
C THR A 128 14.42 1.45 -3.43
N LEU A 129 14.33 0.81 -2.25
CA LEU A 129 13.50 1.30 -1.15
C LEU A 129 14.07 2.59 -0.54
N GLU A 130 15.39 2.79 -0.60
CA GLU A 130 16.08 3.99 -0.06
C GLU A 130 15.75 5.27 -0.83
N GLU A 131 15.23 5.14 -2.05
CA GLU A 131 14.79 6.25 -2.89
C GLU A 131 13.33 6.63 -2.63
N PHE A 132 12.64 5.97 -1.68
CA PHE A 132 11.27 6.31 -1.33
C PHE A 132 11.18 7.74 -0.78
N PRO A 133 10.08 8.45 -1.09
CA PRO A 133 9.89 9.79 -0.58
C PRO A 133 9.77 9.76 0.95
N PRO A 134 10.18 10.83 1.66
CA PRO A 134 10.33 10.82 3.12
C PRO A 134 9.06 10.51 3.93
N PHE A 135 7.88 10.65 3.33
CA PHE A 135 6.60 10.32 3.96
C PHE A 135 6.24 8.83 3.88
N LEU A 136 7.03 8.01 3.18
CA LEU A 136 6.86 6.56 3.12
C LEU A 136 7.92 5.87 3.97
N ASP A 137 7.50 5.34 5.11
CA ASP A 137 8.41 4.64 6.01
C ASP A 137 8.77 3.25 5.47
N VAL A 138 10.08 2.98 5.37
CA VAL A 138 10.58 1.66 4.99
C VAL A 138 10.66 0.76 6.24
N THR A 139 9.61 -0.04 6.45
CA THR A 139 9.51 -0.99 7.56
C THR A 139 10.30 -2.28 7.30
N ASP A 140 10.57 -3.06 8.35
CA ASP A 140 11.23 -4.37 8.21
C ASP A 140 10.39 -5.38 7.42
N GLN A 141 9.06 -5.28 7.51
CA GLN A 141 8.16 -6.07 6.67
C GLN A 141 8.35 -5.73 5.19
N LEU A 142 8.49 -4.44 4.86
CA LEU A 142 8.70 -3.99 3.49
C LEU A 142 10.07 -4.44 2.94
N ARG A 143 11.13 -4.33 3.75
CA ARG A 143 12.47 -4.84 3.39
C ARG A 143 12.42 -6.34 3.10
N LEU A 144 11.74 -7.11 3.95
CA LEU A 144 11.56 -8.55 3.76
C LEU A 144 10.83 -8.88 2.44
N VAL A 145 9.79 -8.12 2.10
CA VAL A 145 9.04 -8.28 0.85
C VAL A 145 9.92 -7.97 -0.35
N TYR A 146 10.60 -6.81 -0.34
CA TYR A 146 11.50 -6.42 -1.42
C TYR A 146 12.62 -7.45 -1.63
N ASP A 147 13.25 -7.91 -0.56
CA ASP A 147 14.29 -8.94 -0.61
C ASP A 147 13.79 -10.26 -1.21
N ARG A 148 12.58 -10.69 -0.84
CA ARG A 148 12.02 -11.96 -1.30
C ARG A 148 11.52 -11.89 -2.73
N MET A 149 11.04 -10.73 -3.18
CA MET A 149 10.46 -10.55 -4.49
C MET A 149 11.45 -10.01 -5.53
N SER A 150 12.59 -9.44 -5.12
CA SER A 150 13.59 -8.88 -6.03
C SER A 150 14.18 -9.94 -6.98
N PRO A 151 14.15 -9.71 -8.31
CA PRO A 151 14.67 -10.66 -9.30
C PRO A 151 16.16 -10.97 -9.17
N GLU A 152 16.97 -9.99 -8.70
CA GLU A 152 18.43 -10.08 -8.69
C GLU A 152 18.99 -11.19 -7.80
N ARG A 153 18.25 -11.62 -6.77
CA ARG A 153 18.63 -12.76 -5.92
C ARG A 153 18.50 -14.12 -6.61
N TYR A 154 17.95 -14.17 -7.81
CA TYR A 154 17.63 -15.43 -8.50
C TYR A 154 18.47 -15.68 -9.74
N ARG A 155 19.05 -14.65 -10.35
CA ARG A 155 20.06 -14.84 -11.42
C ARG A 155 21.28 -15.63 -10.92
N THR A 156 21.70 -15.41 -9.68
CA THR A 156 22.84 -16.13 -9.08
C THR A 156 22.56 -17.61 -8.83
N LEU A 157 21.32 -18.01 -8.55
CA LEU A 157 20.94 -19.41 -8.25
C LEU A 157 20.70 -20.25 -9.50
N ASP A 158 20.27 -19.62 -10.60
CA ASP A 158 20.14 -20.29 -11.90
C ASP A 158 21.52 -20.42 -12.59
N ASP A 159 22.44 -19.47 -12.38
CA ASP A 159 23.82 -19.57 -12.87
C ASP A 159 24.66 -20.62 -12.12
N GLU A 160 24.42 -20.87 -10.83
CA GLU A 160 25.11 -21.93 -10.07
C GLU A 160 24.59 -23.35 -10.37
N GLN A 161 23.39 -23.49 -10.94
CA GLN A 161 22.83 -24.79 -11.36
C GLN A 161 22.97 -25.09 -12.87
N GLY A 162 23.44 -24.12 -13.65
CA GLY A 162 23.59 -24.23 -15.12
C GLY A 162 24.92 -24.81 -15.61
N SER A 163 25.86 -25.18 -14.75
CA SER A 163 27.16 -25.76 -15.14
C SER A 163 27.26 -27.26 -14.87
N VAL A 164 26.32 -28.06 -15.37
CA VAL A 164 26.55 -29.49 -15.64
C VAL A 164 25.79 -29.88 -16.91
N GLY A 165 26.51 -30.10 -18.01
CA GLY A 165 25.96 -30.65 -19.25
C GLY A 165 26.72 -30.22 -20.48
#